data_AF-A0A6G8I8E0-F1
#
_entry.id   AF-A0A6G8I8E0-F1
#
_cell.length_a   1.000
_cell.length_b   1.000
_cell.length_c   1.000
_cell.angle_alpha   90.00
_cell.angle_beta   90.00
_cell.angle_gamma   90.00
#
_symmetry.space_group_name_H-M   'P 1'
#
loop_
_entity.id
_entity.type
_entity.pdbx_description
1 polymer ?
#
loop_
_entity_poly.entity_id
_entity_poly.type
_entity_poly.pdbx_seq_one_letter_code
_entity_poly.pdbx_strand_id
1 'polypeptide(L)'
;MQDNDYRRLIAQLQEVINDTVKTIDDFEARGMNGELQAEYEQLHAILQKATADQRRYQHALLESVRNQNREGEQGRTDPEI
;
A
#
# COMPACT_ATOMS: atom_id res chain seq x y z
N MET A 1 -14.19 0.53 3.89
CA MET A 1 -13.70 0.97 2.56
C MET A 1 -14.23 0.00 1.54
N GLN A 2 -14.57 0.49 0.36
CA GLN A 2 -14.91 -0.36 -0.78
C GLN A 2 -13.63 -0.81 -1.49
N ASP A 3 -13.71 -1.87 -2.31
CA ASP A 3 -12.59 -2.37 -3.11
C ASP A 3 -11.88 -1.28 -3.91
N ASN A 4 -12.66 -0.36 -4.49
CA ASN A 4 -12.13 0.76 -5.26
C ASN A 4 -11.30 1.72 -4.39
N ASP A 5 -11.69 1.93 -3.13
CA ASP A 5 -10.93 2.76 -2.19
C ASP A 5 -9.59 2.11 -1.86
N TYR A 6 -9.59 0.80 -1.57
CA TYR A 6 -8.36 0.05 -1.31
C TYR A 6 -7.42 0.08 -2.52
N ARG A 7 -7.95 -0.17 -3.73
CA ARG A 7 -7.15 -0.13 -4.97
C ARG A 7 -6.53 1.25 -5.20
N ARG A 8 -7.31 2.32 -5.01
CA ARG A 8 -6.82 3.69 -5.13
C ARG A 8 -5.73 3.98 -4.11
N LEU A 9 -5.93 3.61 -2.85
CA LEU A 9 -4.98 3.85 -1.78
C LEU A 9 -3.66 3.07 -1.99
N ILE A 10 -3.75 1.82 -2.45
CA ILE A 10 -2.57 1.02 -2.81
C ILE A 10 -1.78 1.67 -3.95
N ALA A 11 -2.46 2.21 -4.96
CA ALA A 11 -1.81 2.91 -6.07
C ALA A 11 -1.11 4.19 -5.60
N GLN A 12 -1.76 5.00 -4.77
CA GLN A 12 -1.16 6.22 -4.19
C GLN A 12 0.06 5.89 -3.31
N LEU A 13 -0.01 4.80 -2.52
CA LEU A 13 1.14 4.34 -1.74
C LEU A 13 2.29 3.88 -2.64
N GLN A 14 2.00 3.28 -3.80
CA GLN A 14 3.04 2.91 -4.77
C GLN A 14 3.74 4.15 -5.34
N GLU A 15 3.01 5.22 -5.63
CA GLU A 15 3.60 6.49 -6.09
C GLU A 15 4.54 7.06 -5.02
N VAL A 16 4.10 7.14 -3.76
CA VAL A 16 4.93 7.59 -2.63
C VAL A 16 6.20 6.74 -2.48
N ILE A 17 6.09 5.42 -2.59
CA ILE A 17 7.24 4.51 -2.52
C ILE A 17 8.23 4.83 -3.65
N ASN A 18 7.74 4.94 -4.89
CA ASN A 18 8.59 5.21 -6.04
C ASN A 18 9.33 6.55 -5.92
N ASP A 19 8.63 7.61 -5.51
CA ASP A 19 9.21 8.93 -5.32
C ASP A 19 10.23 8.96 -4.18
N THR A 20 9.95 8.24 -3.09
CA THR A 20 10.87 8.14 -1.94
C THR A 20 12.14 7.40 -2.34
N VAL A 21 12.04 6.27 -3.04
CA VAL A 21 13.19 5.51 -3.55
C VAL A 21 14.06 6.39 -4.46
N LYS A 22 13.44 7.07 -5.42
CA LYS A 22 14.16 7.99 -6.30
C LYS A 22 14.89 9.09 -5.52
N THR A 23 14.26 9.64 -4.49
CA THR A 23 14.88 10.68 -3.65
C THR A 23 16.06 10.13 -2.85
N ILE A 24 15.96 8.90 -2.33
CA ILE A 24 17.06 8.21 -1.65
C ILE A 24 18.24 8.01 -2.62
N ASP A 25 17.98 7.52 -3.83
CA ASP A 25 19.01 7.36 -4.87
C ASP A 25 19.70 8.69 -5.20
N ASP A 26 18.94 9.78 -5.31
CA ASP A 26 19.48 11.13 -5.55
C ASP A 26 20.33 11.64 -4.36
N PHE A 27 19.94 11.32 -3.12
CA PHE A 27 20.71 11.63 -1.91
C PHE A 27 22.06 10.92 -1.92
N GLU A 28 22.06 9.62 -2.23
CA GLU A 28 23.27 8.79 -2.28
C GLU A 28 24.20 9.21 -3.42
N ALA A 29 23.66 9.49 -4.61
CA ALA A 29 24.44 9.93 -5.76
C ALA A 29 25.16 11.26 -5.52
N ARG A 30 24.62 12.11 -4.64
CA ARG A 30 25.19 13.42 -4.28
C ARG A 30 26.03 13.38 -3.00
N GLY A 31 26.14 12.23 -2.33
CA GLY A 31 26.80 12.10 -1.03
C GLY A 31 26.06 12.82 0.12
N MET A 32 24.81 13.24 -0.10
CA MET A 32 23.99 13.96 0.87
C MET A 32 23.54 13.07 2.03
N ASN A 33 23.58 11.75 1.86
CA ASN A 33 23.29 10.80 2.93
C ASN A 33 24.22 10.97 4.15
N GLY A 34 25.46 11.43 3.97
CA GLY A 34 26.35 11.75 5.08
C GLY A 34 26.17 13.15 5.67
N GLU A 35 25.88 14.14 4.83
CA GLU A 35 25.72 15.54 5.24
C GLU A 35 24.35 15.83 5.89
N LEU A 36 23.31 15.16 5.39
CA LEU A 36 21.91 15.29 5.79
C LEU A 36 21.38 13.94 6.30
N GLN A 37 22.11 13.38 7.26
CA GLN A 37 21.81 12.07 7.83
C GLN A 37 20.39 11.99 8.41
N ALA A 38 19.89 13.06 9.06
CA ALA A 38 18.57 13.08 9.66
C ALA A 38 17.46 13.02 8.59
N GLU A 39 17.59 13.77 7.50
CA GLU A 39 16.67 13.76 6.37
C GLU A 39 16.71 12.42 5.63
N TYR A 40 17.91 11.85 5.47
CA TYR A 40 18.09 10.53 4.87
C TYR A 40 17.39 9.44 5.71
N GLU A 41 17.50 9.49 7.03
CA GLU A 41 16.76 8.60 7.94
C GLU A 41 15.24 8.80 7.85
N GLN A 42 14.76 10.03 7.68
CA GLN A 42 13.34 10.31 7.49
C GLN A 42 12.82 9.72 6.17
N LEU A 43 13.57 9.80 5.08
CA LEU A 43 13.20 9.17 3.80
C LEU A 43 13.05 7.65 3.98
N HIS A 44 13.99 7.00 4.68
CA HIS A 44 13.88 5.57 5.00
C HIS A 44 12.68 5.24 5.87
N ALA A 45 12.37 6.08 6.88
CA ALA A 45 11.18 5.90 7.71
C ALA A 45 9.87 6.03 6.91
N ILE A 46 9.81 6.98 5.97
CA ILE A 46 8.67 7.14 5.05
C ILE A 46 8.53 5.89 4.18
N LEU A 47 9.62 5.41 3.58
CA LEU A 47 9.63 4.22 2.73
C LEU A 47 9.14 2.98 3.50
N GLN A 48 9.66 2.77 4.71
CA GLN A 48 9.24 1.66 5.57
C GLN A 48 7.75 1.72 5.91
N LYS A 49 7.25 2.91 6.30
CA LYS A 49 5.85 3.11 6.63
C LYS A 49 4.94 2.89 5.42
N ALA A 50 5.26 3.50 4.28
CA ALA A 50 4.46 3.38 3.06
C ALA A 50 4.37 1.92 2.59
N THR A 51 5.47 1.18 2.66
CA THR A 51 5.50 -0.25 2.31
C THR A 51 4.68 -1.10 3.30
N ALA A 52 4.76 -0.81 4.60
CA ALA A 52 3.95 -1.49 5.61
C ALA A 52 2.44 -1.23 5.41
N ASP A 53 2.07 0.02 5.16
CA ASP A 53 0.69 0.41 4.88
C ASP A 53 0.18 -0.23 3.58
N GLN A 54 1.00 -0.28 2.52
CA GLN A 54 0.61 -0.90 1.26
C GLN A 54 0.28 -2.39 1.44
N ARG A 55 1.13 -3.14 2.15
CA ARG A 55 0.88 -4.55 2.48
C ARG A 55 -0.41 -4.71 3.29
N ARG A 56 -0.63 -3.86 4.29
CA ARG A 56 -1.84 -3.88 5.11
C ARG A 56 -3.10 -3.71 4.27
N TYR A 57 -3.09 -2.74 3.34
CA TYR A 57 -4.26 -2.50 2.48
C TYR A 57 -4.45 -3.57 1.40
N GLN A 58 -3.37 -4.18 0.89
CA GLN A 58 -3.47 -5.35 0.03
C GLN A 58 -4.14 -6.52 0.75
N HIS A 59 -3.75 -6.80 2.00
CA HIS A 59 -4.42 -7.83 2.81
C HIS A 59 -5.90 -7.51 3.05
N ALA A 60 -6.22 -6.26 3.39
CA ALA A 60 -7.61 -5.84 3.60
C ALA A 60 -8.46 -5.95 2.32
N LEU A 61 -7.90 -5.62 1.15
CA LEU A 61 -8.56 -5.82 -0.14
C LEU A 61 -8.87 -7.30 -0.39
N LEU A 62 -7.89 -8.19 -0.17
CA LEU A 62 -8.08 -9.63 -0.35
C LEU A 62 -9.15 -10.20 0.58
N GLU A 63 -9.20 -9.72 1.83
CA GLU A 63 -10.24 -10.08 2.78
C GLU A 63 -11.62 -9.57 2.34
N SER A 64 -11.69 -8.32 1.87
CA SER A 64 -12.94 -7.72 1.38
C SER A 64 -13.50 -8.49 0.17
N VAL A 65 -12.65 -8.81 -0.81
CA VAL A 65 -13.02 -9.62 -1.98
C VAL A 65 -13.49 -11.02 -1.56
N ARG A 66 -12.80 -11.65 -0.61
CA ARG A 66 -13.18 -12.98 -0.10
C ARG A 66 -14.56 -12.95 0.57
N ASN A 67 -14.86 -11.91 1.35
CA ASN A 67 -16.13 -11.80 2.06
C ASN A 67 -17.29 -11.55 1.09
N GLN A 68 -17.10 -10.69 0.08
CA GLN A 68 -18.09 -10.46 -0.98
C GLN A 68 -18.42 -11.75 -1.76
N ASN A 69 -17.40 -12.57 -2.07
CA ASN A 69 -17.64 -13.84 -2.75
C ASN A 69 -18.49 -14.82 -1.91
N ARG A 70 -18.28 -14.86 -0.59
CA ARG A 70 -19.04 -15.72 0.32
C ARG A 70 -20.50 -15.29 0.47
N GLU A 71 -20.76 -13.99 0.52
CA GLU A 71 -22.12 -13.44 0.57
C GLU A 71 -22.88 -13.72 -0.74
N GLY A 72 -22.20 -13.64 -1.89
CA GLY A 72 -22.77 -13.98 -3.20
C GLY A 72 -23.11 -15.47 -3.38
N GLU A 73 -22.43 -16.37 -2.66
CA GLU A 73 -22.73 -17.81 -2.66
C GLU A 73 -23.91 -18.16 -1.75
N GLN A 74 -24.09 -17.47 -0.62
CA GLN A 74 -25.21 -17.68 0.32
C GLN A 74 -26.55 -17.14 -0.22
N GLY A 75 -26.53 -16.11 -1.07
CA GLY A 75 -27.74 -15.58 -1.71
C GLY A 75 -28.31 -16.43 -2.86
N ARG A 76 -27.66 -17.54 -3.24
CA ARG A 76 -28.12 -18.45 -4.30
C ARG A 76 -28.86 -19.68 -3.79
N THR A 77 -29.03 -19.81 -2.48
CA THR A 77 -29.78 -20.92 -1.86
C THR A 77 -31.19 -20.49 -1.47
N ASP A 78 -32.00 -20.06 -2.44
CA ASP A 78 -33.46 -20.17 -2.32
C ASP A 78 -33.88 -21.38 -3.15
N PRO A 79 -34.30 -22.50 -2.54
CA PRO A 79 -34.91 -23.59 -3.26
C PRO A 79 -36.33 -23.17 -3.65
N GLU A 80 -36.61 -23.10 -4.95
CA GLU A 80 -37.99 -23.19 -5.43
C GLU A 80 -38.59 -24.50 -4.88
N ILE A 81 -39.61 -24.36 -4.02
CA ILE A 81 -40.56 -25.42 -3.65
C ILE A 81 -41.91 -25.06 -4.27
#